data_AF-A0A934I3H6-F1
#
_entry.id   AF-A0A934I3H6-F1
#
_cell.length_a   1.000
_cell.length_b   1.000
_cell.length_c   1.000
_cell.angle_alpha   90.00
_cell.angle_beta   90.00
_cell.angle_gamma   90.00
#
_symmetry.space_group_name_H-M   'P 1'
#
loop_
_entity.id
_entity.type
_entity.pdbx_description
1 polymer ?
#
loop_
_entity_poly.entity_id
_entity_poly.type
_entity_poly.pdbx_seq_one_letter_code
_entity_poly.pdbx_strand_id
1 'polypeptide(L)'
;MEFIKKIKKELKNNETTRKHYIWDELEYSKLLLARGKGINEYSLVDAFILAKYFLHNKGLNNDNTYNKLCEFFKFRDKFSSYYFEMFLELKIKSLVKSAKLQYLKRIHEVKITKNEINIINSMPNDRIRKIAFTLLCMFKANNYKPFRCRRNVVAREVELNINSDDLLKIYSYLIQNNFLEMYNKGKEKRKQLLKNMIEIDEKYGEMFIPYDSYIYERHIHRPRKKTGIQLWIYKQNVDENIEETLQFTSYYKNLTVEEKEEYKKRRYRRKNRYGITFTLEYIKKEIDFLCKFLDEDEFAELIEGEVFYRDFRGYDKNSRNKNKILFADSNDTEGKVIDVDNIVNEYNKIFKDKKINGKCGSCGCEIIKNSNRQKYCDECKKKIKNEQVKANMKRMREMKNVIH
;
A
#
# COMPACT_ATOMS: atom_id res chain seq x y z
N MET A 1 27.88 2.10 -7.49
CA MET A 1 27.92 3.37 -8.28
C MET A 1 26.86 3.41 -9.40
N GLU A 2 26.55 2.30 -10.06
CA GLU A 2 25.47 2.24 -11.07
C GLU A 2 24.06 2.45 -10.50
N PHE A 3 23.75 1.89 -9.32
CA PHE A 3 22.45 2.11 -8.66
C PHE A 3 22.17 3.60 -8.41
N ILE A 4 23.16 4.34 -7.87
CA ILE A 4 23.06 5.79 -7.65
C ILE A 4 22.90 6.53 -8.98
N LYS A 5 23.52 6.07 -10.08
CA LYS A 5 23.34 6.65 -11.42
C LYS A 5 21.94 6.37 -11.99
N LYS A 6 21.42 5.15 -11.83
CA LYS A 6 20.05 4.74 -12.22
C LYS A 6 19.01 5.58 -11.49
N ILE A 7 19.17 5.72 -10.17
CA ILE A 7 18.30 6.54 -9.35
C ILE A 7 18.43 8.03 -9.67
N LYS A 8 19.64 8.58 -9.85
CA LYS A 8 19.80 9.99 -10.28
C LYS A 8 19.16 10.26 -11.64
N LYS A 9 19.15 9.26 -12.54
CA LYS A 9 18.48 9.33 -13.86
C LYS A 9 16.96 9.30 -13.73
N GLU A 10 16.42 8.46 -12.83
CA GLU A 10 14.98 8.41 -12.54
C GLU A 10 14.48 9.65 -11.79
N LEU A 11 15.27 10.13 -10.82
CA LEU A 11 15.01 11.37 -10.05
C LEU A 11 15.00 12.63 -10.93
N LYS A 12 15.82 12.67 -11.99
CA LYS A 12 15.87 13.80 -12.92
C LYS A 12 14.62 13.92 -13.80
N ASN A 13 13.86 12.85 -13.96
CA ASN A 13 12.75 12.81 -14.93
C ASN A 13 11.35 12.80 -14.28
N ASN A 14 11.21 12.69 -12.96
CA ASN A 14 9.90 12.69 -12.29
C ASN A 14 9.98 13.16 -10.82
N GLU A 15 9.16 14.15 -10.45
CA GLU A 15 8.90 14.56 -9.05
C GLU A 15 8.12 13.52 -8.22
N THR A 16 7.82 12.33 -8.76
CA THR A 16 6.97 11.31 -8.12
C THR A 16 7.72 10.02 -7.81
N THR A 17 8.85 10.15 -7.12
CA THR A 17 9.61 9.06 -6.47
C THR A 17 8.84 8.28 -5.40
N ARG A 18 7.60 8.68 -5.09
CA ARG A 18 6.70 8.15 -4.05
C ARG A 18 6.39 6.64 -4.11
N LYS A 19 6.95 5.85 -5.03
CA LYS A 19 6.28 4.62 -5.46
C LYS A 19 7.19 3.58 -6.17
N HIS A 20 8.30 3.20 -5.54
CA HIS A 20 9.03 1.97 -5.87
C HIS A 20 9.02 1.01 -4.69
N TYR A 21 9.07 -0.29 -4.97
CA TYR A 21 9.31 -1.26 -3.91
C TYR A 21 10.80 -1.21 -3.54
N ILE A 22 11.10 -1.17 -2.25
CA ILE A 22 12.49 -1.04 -1.78
C ILE A 22 13.06 -2.45 -1.62
N TRP A 23 13.83 -2.88 -2.62
CA TRP A 23 14.48 -4.20 -2.66
C TRP A 23 15.74 -4.26 -1.78
N ASP A 24 16.53 -3.17 -1.78
CA ASP A 24 17.70 -2.98 -0.90
C ASP A 24 17.56 -1.71 -0.05
N GLU A 25 17.20 -1.89 1.23
CA GLU A 25 17.06 -0.80 2.21
C GLU A 25 18.41 -0.16 2.61
N LEU A 26 19.54 -0.86 2.44
CA LEU A 26 20.88 -0.33 2.71
C LEU A 26 21.30 0.65 1.62
N GLU A 27 21.14 0.29 0.35
CA GLU A 27 21.41 1.21 -0.75
C GLU A 27 20.44 2.39 -0.74
N TYR A 28 19.16 2.15 -0.42
CA TYR A 28 18.17 3.22 -0.23
C TYR A 28 18.56 4.18 0.91
N SER A 29 19.03 3.66 2.04
CA SER A 29 19.55 4.49 3.15
C SER A 29 20.72 5.36 2.73
N LYS A 30 21.71 4.79 2.02
CA LYS A 30 22.87 5.55 1.50
C LYS A 30 22.44 6.67 0.56
N LEU A 31 21.43 6.41 -0.28
CA LEU A 31 20.85 7.41 -1.16
C LEU A 31 20.18 8.56 -0.39
N LEU A 32 19.38 8.24 0.63
CA LEU A 32 18.74 9.25 1.48
C LEU A 32 19.80 10.18 2.10
N LEU A 33 20.85 9.59 2.69
CA LEU A 33 21.96 10.35 3.28
C LEU A 33 22.68 11.22 2.26
N ALA A 34 23.01 10.68 1.09
CA ALA A 34 23.69 11.44 0.03
C ALA A 34 22.83 12.61 -0.51
N ARG A 35 21.50 12.49 -0.45
CA ARG A 35 20.56 13.54 -0.84
C ARG A 35 20.40 14.61 0.25
N GLY A 36 20.69 14.28 1.51
CA GLY A 36 20.53 15.16 2.66
C GLY A 36 19.06 15.51 2.99
N LYS A 37 18.09 14.81 2.38
CA LYS A 37 16.67 14.94 2.67
C LYS A 37 15.92 13.68 2.23
N GLY A 38 14.74 13.47 2.80
CA GLY A 38 13.81 12.42 2.38
C GLY A 38 13.55 12.45 0.87
N ILE A 39 13.27 11.28 0.30
CA ILE A 39 12.78 11.18 -1.07
C ILE A 39 11.35 11.66 -1.13
N ASN A 40 10.58 11.27 -0.12
CA ASN A 40 9.25 11.79 0.13
C ASN A 40 9.35 12.76 1.30
N GLU A 41 8.95 14.01 1.08
CA GLU A 41 8.88 14.99 2.16
C GLU A 41 8.05 14.38 3.31
N TYR A 42 8.75 14.09 4.41
CA TYR A 42 8.19 13.57 5.66
C TYR A 42 7.58 12.14 5.62
N SER A 43 8.11 11.25 4.77
CA SER A 43 7.69 9.84 4.85
C SER A 43 8.28 9.15 6.08
N LEU A 44 7.41 8.68 6.96
CA LEU A 44 7.76 7.79 8.07
C LEU A 44 8.48 6.51 7.58
N VAL A 45 8.31 6.11 6.31
CA VAL A 45 9.05 4.98 5.72
C VAL A 45 10.54 5.33 5.55
N ASP A 46 10.86 6.54 5.07
CA ASP A 46 12.25 6.97 4.91
C ASP A 46 12.92 7.08 6.29
N ALA A 47 12.20 7.63 7.27
CA ALA A 47 12.65 7.71 8.66
C ALA A 47 12.87 6.33 9.27
N PHE A 48 11.96 5.38 9.02
CA PHE A 48 12.08 4.01 9.52
C PHE A 48 13.30 3.28 8.94
N ILE A 49 13.53 3.42 7.63
CA ILE A 49 14.68 2.79 6.96
C ILE A 49 16.00 3.40 7.45
N LEU A 50 16.07 4.73 7.59
CA LEU A 50 17.23 5.38 8.19
C LEU A 50 17.44 4.99 9.66
N ALA A 51 16.37 4.81 10.43
CA ALA A 51 16.47 4.33 11.81
C ALA A 51 17.14 2.95 11.87
N LYS A 52 16.71 2.00 11.01
CA LYS A 52 17.35 0.70 10.88
C LYS A 52 18.84 0.83 10.52
N TYR A 53 19.16 1.70 9.57
CA TYR A 53 20.54 1.93 9.15
C TYR A 53 21.42 2.48 10.28
N PHE A 54 20.93 3.47 11.02
CA PHE A 54 21.68 4.05 12.14
C PHE A 54 21.88 3.06 13.29
N LEU A 55 20.85 2.29 13.64
CA LEU A 55 20.95 1.28 14.69
C LEU A 55 21.88 0.13 14.27
N HIS A 56 21.61 -0.51 13.13
CA HIS A 56 22.23 -1.79 12.77
C HIS A 56 23.53 -1.64 11.97
N ASN A 57 23.66 -0.61 11.14
CA ASN A 57 24.85 -0.40 10.30
C ASN A 57 25.82 0.64 10.86
N LYS A 58 25.35 1.57 11.70
CA LYS A 58 26.22 2.54 12.38
C LYS A 58 26.43 2.24 13.86
N GLY A 59 25.71 1.26 14.43
CA GLY A 59 25.86 0.88 15.83
C GLY A 59 25.41 1.96 16.81
N LEU A 60 24.53 2.88 16.40
CA LEU A 60 24.03 3.92 17.28
C LEU A 60 23.02 3.35 18.28
N ASN A 61 22.92 3.95 19.46
CA ASN A 61 21.83 3.67 20.41
C ASN A 61 20.53 4.39 20.00
N ASN A 62 19.45 4.18 20.76
CA ASN A 62 18.14 4.76 20.46
C ASN A 62 18.16 6.30 20.45
N ASP A 63 18.82 6.92 21.43
CA ASP A 63 18.82 8.38 21.58
C ASP A 63 19.64 9.06 20.48
N ASN A 64 20.82 8.51 20.17
CA ASN A 64 21.66 9.00 19.08
C ASN A 64 20.98 8.79 17.71
N THR A 65 20.27 7.68 17.52
CA THR A 65 19.49 7.44 16.31
C THR A 65 18.35 8.44 16.18
N TYR A 66 17.60 8.68 17.26
CA TYR A 66 16.53 9.68 17.30
C TYR A 66 17.07 11.06 16.93
N ASN A 67 18.17 11.49 17.58
CA ASN A 67 18.80 12.79 17.31
C ASN A 67 19.24 12.92 15.84
N LYS A 68 19.85 11.87 15.26
CA LYS A 68 20.25 11.85 13.85
C LYS A 68 19.08 11.92 12.88
N LEU A 69 17.95 11.27 13.19
CA LEU A 69 16.73 11.40 12.39
C LEU A 69 16.15 12.82 12.49
N CYS A 70 16.13 13.40 13.69
CA CYS A 70 15.66 14.76 13.90
C CYS A 70 16.49 15.79 13.13
N GLU A 71 17.81 15.63 13.14
CA GLU A 71 18.76 16.42 12.36
C GLU A 71 18.51 16.26 10.85
N PHE A 72 18.43 15.01 10.37
CA PHE A 72 18.32 14.71 8.94
C PHE A 72 17.06 15.31 8.29
N PHE A 73 15.91 15.24 8.97
CA PHE A 73 14.66 15.75 8.43
C PHE A 73 14.42 17.24 8.73
N LYS A 74 15.35 17.92 9.44
CA LYS A 74 15.25 19.33 9.84
C LYS A 74 13.87 19.69 10.38
N PHE A 75 13.31 18.82 11.22
CA PHE A 75 11.91 18.94 11.65
C PHE A 75 11.61 20.27 12.36
N ARG A 76 12.63 20.93 12.93
CA ARG A 76 12.50 22.15 13.73
C ARG A 76 12.28 23.44 12.94
N ASP A 77 12.61 23.49 11.64
CA ASP A 77 12.62 24.76 10.91
C ASP A 77 11.36 25.02 10.07
N LYS A 78 10.48 24.02 9.90
CA LYS A 78 9.39 24.08 8.90
C LYS A 78 7.98 23.92 9.43
N PHE A 79 7.79 23.52 10.69
CA PHE A 79 6.46 23.29 11.26
C PHE A 79 6.17 24.33 12.33
N SER A 80 5.34 25.31 11.99
CA SER A 80 4.95 26.39 12.91
C SER A 80 3.95 25.94 13.99
N SER A 81 3.48 24.70 13.96
CA SER A 81 2.54 24.20 14.98
C SER A 81 3.22 23.24 15.95
N TYR A 82 3.29 23.67 17.21
CA TYR A 82 3.76 22.91 18.37
C TYR A 82 3.18 21.48 18.43
N TYR A 83 1.89 21.32 18.10
CA TYR A 83 1.23 20.01 18.08
C TYR A 83 1.82 19.03 17.07
N PHE A 84 2.30 19.52 15.92
CA PHE A 84 2.90 18.66 14.90
C PHE A 84 4.26 18.13 15.33
N GLU A 85 5.08 18.96 15.98
CA GLU A 85 6.39 18.56 16.52
C GLU A 85 6.26 17.45 17.55
N MET A 86 5.35 17.61 18.53
CA MET A 86 5.11 16.60 19.57
C MET A 86 4.65 15.26 18.97
N PHE A 87 3.68 15.29 18.05
CA PHE A 87 3.20 14.08 17.40
C PHE A 87 4.31 13.36 16.62
N LEU A 88 5.11 14.13 15.90
CA LEU A 88 6.20 13.63 15.08
C LEU A 88 7.32 13.04 15.94
N GLU A 89 7.67 13.70 17.05
CA GLU A 89 8.62 13.18 18.04
C GLU A 89 8.18 11.81 18.56
N LEU A 90 6.92 11.67 18.99
CA LEU A 90 6.38 10.39 19.47
C LEU A 90 6.42 9.32 18.38
N LYS A 91 6.12 9.68 17.13
CA LYS A 91 6.22 8.76 15.99
C LYS A 91 7.66 8.34 15.73
N ILE A 92 8.64 9.25 15.74
CA ILE A 92 10.05 8.90 15.53
C ILE A 92 10.54 7.99 16.65
N LYS A 93 10.25 8.31 17.92
CA LYS A 93 10.60 7.43 19.07
C LYS A 93 10.03 6.03 18.89
N SER A 94 8.75 5.92 18.50
CA SER A 94 8.09 4.65 18.20
C SER A 94 8.76 3.91 17.02
N LEU A 95 9.14 4.62 15.97
CA LEU A 95 9.86 4.07 14.81
C LEU A 95 11.23 3.53 15.20
N VAL A 96 12.03 4.26 15.98
CA VAL A 96 13.35 3.82 16.46
C VAL A 96 13.21 2.53 17.27
N LYS A 97 12.24 2.49 18.20
CA LYS A 97 11.94 1.28 18.98
C LYS A 97 11.58 0.10 18.07
N SER A 98 10.77 0.34 17.05
CA SER A 98 10.36 -0.68 16.08
C SER A 98 11.51 -1.14 15.17
N ALA A 99 12.40 -0.22 14.80
CA ALA A 99 13.53 -0.46 13.90
C ALA A 99 14.60 -1.32 14.58
N LYS A 100 14.75 -1.21 15.91
CA LYS A 100 15.65 -2.08 16.69
C LYS A 100 15.35 -3.57 16.52
N LEU A 101 14.09 -3.93 16.25
CA LEU A 101 13.65 -5.31 16.06
C LEU A 101 13.74 -5.79 14.60
N GLN A 102 14.16 -4.92 13.67
CA GLN A 102 14.12 -5.20 12.24
C GLN A 102 15.42 -4.80 11.56
N TYR A 103 16.14 -5.78 11.02
CA TYR A 103 17.32 -5.53 10.20
C TYR A 103 16.95 -4.90 8.85
N LEU A 104 17.94 -4.28 8.21
CA LEU A 104 17.80 -3.81 6.83
C LEU A 104 17.56 -4.99 5.90
N LYS A 105 16.52 -4.86 5.08
CA LYS A 105 16.21 -5.81 4.02
C LYS A 105 17.15 -5.58 2.83
N ARG A 106 17.78 -6.66 2.34
CA ARG A 106 18.65 -6.66 1.16
C ARG A 106 18.31 -7.85 0.30
N ILE A 107 17.53 -7.63 -0.75
CA ILE A 107 17.06 -8.69 -1.64
C ILE A 107 17.45 -8.33 -3.06
N HIS A 108 18.39 -9.09 -3.60
CA HIS A 108 18.83 -8.99 -4.98
C HIS A 108 18.28 -10.14 -5.83
N GLU A 109 17.82 -11.21 -5.17
CA GLU A 109 17.33 -12.38 -5.88
C GLU A 109 16.14 -13.03 -5.19
N VAL A 110 15.29 -13.66 -6.00
CA VAL A 110 14.21 -14.54 -5.55
C VAL A 110 14.18 -15.80 -6.41
N LYS A 111 13.86 -16.94 -5.81
CA LYS A 111 13.76 -18.22 -6.51
C LYS A 111 12.33 -18.47 -6.97
N ILE A 112 12.13 -18.75 -8.26
CA ILE A 112 10.82 -19.03 -8.86
C ILE A 112 10.81 -20.45 -9.42
N THR A 113 9.83 -21.26 -9.02
CA THR A 113 9.75 -22.68 -9.39
C THR A 113 9.20 -22.86 -10.81
N LYS A 114 9.37 -24.06 -11.37
CA LYS A 114 8.79 -24.39 -12.68
C LYS A 114 7.25 -24.38 -12.65
N ASN A 115 6.65 -24.84 -11.54
CA ASN A 115 5.20 -24.82 -11.35
C ASN A 115 4.65 -23.39 -11.38
N GLU A 116 5.27 -22.47 -10.62
CA GLU A 116 4.91 -21.05 -10.62
C GLU A 116 5.01 -20.42 -12.03
N ILE A 117 6.06 -20.77 -12.78
CA ILE A 117 6.23 -20.33 -14.18
C ILE A 117 5.09 -20.87 -15.05
N ASN A 118 4.71 -22.15 -14.89
CA ASN A 118 3.63 -22.76 -15.66
C ASN A 118 2.29 -22.08 -15.37
N ILE A 119 1.99 -21.79 -14.09
CA ILE A 119 0.77 -21.08 -13.68
C ILE A 119 0.73 -19.66 -14.24
N ILE A 120 1.86 -18.94 -14.23
CA ILE A 120 1.91 -17.62 -14.88
C ILE A 120 1.71 -17.77 -16.39
N ASN A 121 2.31 -18.77 -17.04
CA ASN A 121 2.15 -18.99 -18.48
C ASN A 121 0.72 -19.30 -18.92
N SER A 122 -0.11 -19.90 -18.07
CA SER A 122 -1.51 -20.19 -18.41
C SER A 122 -2.42 -18.96 -18.37
N MET A 123 -1.94 -17.79 -17.92
CA MET A 123 -2.74 -16.57 -17.85
C MET A 123 -2.91 -15.93 -19.25
N PRO A 124 -4.09 -15.36 -19.56
CA PRO A 124 -4.52 -15.10 -20.93
C PRO A 124 -3.77 -13.98 -21.66
N ASN A 125 -3.13 -13.04 -20.94
CA ASN A 125 -2.40 -11.95 -21.58
C ASN A 125 -1.08 -11.59 -20.87
N ASP A 126 -0.16 -10.99 -21.63
CA ASP A 126 1.17 -10.60 -21.14
C ASP A 126 1.13 -9.58 -19.99
N ARG A 127 0.12 -8.70 -19.95
CA ARG A 127 -0.01 -7.69 -18.89
C ARG A 127 -0.34 -8.34 -17.54
N ILE A 128 -1.27 -9.30 -17.52
CA ILE A 128 -1.63 -10.08 -16.33
C ILE A 128 -0.43 -10.90 -15.89
N ARG A 129 0.25 -11.57 -16.82
CA ARG A 129 1.46 -12.37 -16.54
C ARG A 129 2.57 -11.55 -15.87
N LYS A 130 2.88 -10.37 -16.41
CA LYS A 130 3.84 -9.44 -15.82
C LYS A 130 3.48 -9.01 -14.40
N ILE A 131 2.22 -8.63 -14.17
CA ILE A 131 1.75 -8.22 -12.85
C ILE A 131 1.81 -9.39 -11.86
N ALA A 132 1.36 -10.58 -12.25
CA ALA A 132 1.42 -11.79 -11.43
C ALA A 132 2.86 -12.17 -11.07
N PHE A 133 3.77 -12.17 -12.05
CA PHE A 133 5.20 -12.42 -11.84
C PHE A 133 5.83 -11.44 -10.84
N THR A 134 5.54 -10.14 -11.00
CA THR A 134 6.03 -9.09 -10.10
C THR A 134 5.52 -9.28 -8.68
N LEU A 135 4.23 -9.54 -8.53
CA LEU A 135 3.59 -9.79 -7.24
C LEU A 135 4.19 -11.03 -6.56
N LEU A 136 4.45 -12.10 -7.31
CA LEU A 136 5.12 -13.30 -6.81
C LEU A 136 6.53 -12.99 -6.30
N CYS A 137 7.33 -12.25 -7.08
CA CYS A 137 8.67 -11.83 -6.67
C CYS A 137 8.62 -11.01 -5.36
N MET A 138 7.70 -10.05 -5.26
CA MET A 138 7.53 -9.24 -4.04
C MET A 138 7.06 -10.06 -2.83
N PHE A 139 6.23 -11.09 -3.06
CA PHE A 139 5.75 -11.99 -2.01
C PHE A 139 6.87 -12.88 -1.46
N LYS A 140 7.67 -13.48 -2.34
CA LYS A 140 8.84 -14.27 -1.96
C LYS A 140 9.91 -13.42 -1.28
N ALA A 141 10.15 -12.22 -1.81
CA ALA A 141 10.99 -11.21 -1.16
C ALA A 141 10.44 -10.73 0.20
N ASN A 142 9.21 -11.09 0.55
CA ASN A 142 8.64 -10.83 1.87
C ASN A 142 8.50 -12.13 2.68
N ASN A 143 9.29 -13.16 2.35
CA ASN A 143 9.27 -14.48 2.99
C ASN A 143 7.86 -15.07 3.07
N TYR A 144 7.12 -15.01 1.96
CA TYR A 144 5.75 -15.52 1.84
C TYR A 144 4.74 -14.88 2.81
N LYS A 145 5.08 -13.73 3.41
CA LYS A 145 4.16 -12.96 4.24
C LYS A 145 3.34 -12.00 3.37
N PRO A 146 2.04 -11.83 3.63
CA PRO A 146 1.25 -10.82 2.94
C PRO A 146 1.89 -9.44 3.07
N PHE A 147 1.97 -8.69 1.96
CA PHE A 147 2.68 -7.41 1.89
C PHE A 147 1.78 -6.30 1.35
N ARG A 148 2.04 -5.05 1.76
CA ARG A 148 1.36 -3.88 1.20
C ARG A 148 2.13 -3.37 0.00
N CYS A 149 1.46 -3.23 -1.12
CA CYS A 149 2.01 -2.57 -2.29
C CYS A 149 0.86 -1.93 -3.08
N ARG A 150 1.02 -0.66 -3.46
CA ARG A 150 0.03 0.01 -4.30
C ARG A 150 0.11 -0.59 -5.70
N ARG A 151 -1.05 -0.80 -6.34
CA ARG A 151 -1.11 -1.43 -7.68
C ARG A 151 -0.21 -0.72 -8.70
N ASN A 152 -0.18 0.62 -8.69
CA ASN A 152 0.66 1.42 -9.58
C ASN A 152 2.17 1.39 -9.27
N VAL A 153 2.56 0.89 -8.10
CA VAL A 153 3.98 0.56 -7.82
C VAL A 153 4.30 -0.73 -8.58
N VAL A 154 3.49 -1.77 -8.41
CA VAL A 154 3.65 -3.07 -9.09
C VAL A 154 3.74 -2.89 -10.61
N ALA A 155 2.83 -2.12 -11.23
CA ALA A 155 2.87 -1.87 -12.66
C ALA A 155 4.16 -1.17 -13.12
N ARG A 156 4.72 -0.27 -12.30
CA ARG A 156 5.98 0.42 -12.64
C ARG A 156 7.21 -0.46 -12.54
N GLU A 157 7.25 -1.38 -11.58
CA GLU A 157 8.38 -2.31 -11.45
C GLU A 157 8.56 -3.15 -12.72
N VAL A 158 7.48 -3.38 -13.48
CA VAL A 158 7.52 -4.04 -14.79
C VAL A 158 7.35 -3.12 -16.00
N GLU A 159 7.57 -1.81 -15.80
CA GLU A 159 7.50 -0.78 -16.83
C GLU A 159 6.20 -0.82 -17.66
N LEU A 160 5.10 -1.20 -17.02
CA LEU A 160 3.78 -1.22 -17.64
C LEU A 160 3.13 0.16 -17.54
N ASN A 161 3.00 0.82 -18.69
CA ASN A 161 2.14 1.99 -18.83
C ASN A 161 0.67 1.53 -18.94
N ILE A 162 -0.05 1.58 -17.83
CA ILE A 162 -1.43 1.12 -17.71
C ILE A 162 -2.24 2.11 -16.86
N ASN A 163 -3.48 2.39 -17.27
CA ASN A 163 -4.40 3.22 -16.49
C ASN A 163 -4.91 2.47 -15.23
N SER A 164 -5.56 3.19 -14.31
CA SER A 164 -6.07 2.60 -13.07
C SER A 164 -7.10 1.50 -13.29
N ASP A 165 -7.95 1.65 -14.30
CA ASP A 165 -9.13 0.81 -14.51
C ASP A 165 -8.75 -0.54 -15.11
N ASP A 166 -7.84 -0.55 -16.07
CA ASP A 166 -7.27 -1.78 -16.62
C ASP A 166 -6.44 -2.51 -15.57
N LEU A 167 -5.73 -1.78 -14.71
CA LEU A 167 -5.02 -2.40 -13.59
C LEU A 167 -5.99 -3.00 -12.56
N LEU A 168 -7.13 -2.35 -12.30
CA LEU A 168 -8.20 -2.91 -11.49
C LEU A 168 -8.74 -4.20 -12.10
N LYS A 169 -9.02 -4.22 -13.41
CA LYS A 169 -9.47 -5.44 -14.12
C LYS A 169 -8.47 -6.59 -13.99
N ILE A 170 -7.17 -6.31 -14.11
CA ILE A 170 -6.12 -7.32 -13.90
C ILE A 170 -6.17 -7.89 -12.48
N TYR A 171 -6.27 -7.04 -11.46
CA TYR A 171 -6.38 -7.50 -10.07
C TYR A 171 -7.66 -8.30 -9.82
N SER A 172 -8.80 -7.84 -10.36
CA SER A 172 -10.07 -8.57 -10.28
C SER A 172 -9.94 -9.96 -10.90
N TYR A 173 -9.31 -10.07 -12.07
CA TYR A 173 -9.03 -11.36 -12.70
C TYR A 173 -8.19 -12.28 -11.78
N LEU A 174 -7.10 -11.76 -11.21
CA LEU A 174 -6.23 -12.55 -10.32
C LEU A 174 -6.96 -13.01 -9.05
N ILE A 175 -7.87 -12.19 -8.51
CA ILE A 175 -8.68 -12.54 -7.34
C ILE A 175 -9.76 -13.57 -7.70
N GLN A 176 -10.49 -13.35 -8.80
CA GLN A 176 -11.56 -14.26 -9.25
C GLN A 176 -11.04 -15.66 -9.59
N ASN A 177 -9.81 -15.77 -10.08
CA ASN A 177 -9.16 -17.04 -10.40
C ASN A 177 -8.29 -17.59 -9.26
N ASN A 178 -8.45 -17.09 -8.04
CA ASN A 178 -7.77 -17.57 -6.85
C ASN A 178 -6.22 -17.57 -6.95
N PHE A 179 -5.65 -16.62 -7.69
CA PHE A 179 -4.20 -16.41 -7.76
C PHE A 179 -3.71 -15.38 -6.74
N LEU A 180 -4.58 -14.44 -6.37
CA LEU A 180 -4.28 -13.34 -5.45
C LEU A 180 -5.40 -13.22 -4.40
N GLU A 181 -5.01 -13.11 -3.14
CA GLU A 181 -5.88 -12.78 -2.03
C GLU A 181 -5.55 -11.38 -1.51
N MET A 182 -6.58 -10.53 -1.35
CA MET A 182 -6.46 -9.25 -0.65
C MET A 182 -6.62 -9.48 0.86
N TYR A 183 -5.55 -9.97 1.50
CA TYR A 183 -5.51 -10.29 2.92
C TYR A 183 -5.72 -9.05 3.80
N ASN A 184 -6.73 -9.08 4.64
CA ASN A 184 -7.01 -8.04 5.61
C ASN A 184 -6.93 -8.63 7.03
N LYS A 185 -5.86 -8.29 7.77
CA LYS A 185 -5.67 -8.78 9.15
C LYS A 185 -6.85 -8.40 10.06
N GLY A 186 -7.45 -7.24 9.84
CA GLY A 186 -8.66 -6.81 10.56
C GLY A 186 -9.81 -7.76 10.26
N LYS A 187 -10.04 -8.08 8.97
CA LYS A 187 -11.05 -9.06 8.56
C LYS A 187 -10.86 -10.43 9.22
N GLU A 188 -9.63 -10.95 9.25
CA GLU A 188 -9.36 -12.24 9.89
C GLU A 188 -9.56 -12.20 11.40
N LYS A 189 -9.16 -11.11 12.07
CA LYS A 189 -9.42 -10.94 13.51
C LYS A 189 -10.92 -10.86 13.79
N ARG A 190 -11.70 -10.17 12.94
CA ARG A 190 -13.17 -10.14 13.00
C ARG A 190 -13.77 -11.53 12.80
N LYS A 191 -13.32 -12.27 11.78
CA LYS A 191 -13.75 -13.65 11.52
C LYS A 191 -13.48 -14.56 12.71
N GLN A 192 -12.30 -14.44 13.33
CA GLN A 192 -11.96 -15.21 14.53
C GLN A 192 -12.82 -14.83 15.73
N LEU A 193 -13.09 -13.53 15.94
CA LEU A 193 -13.99 -13.08 17.01
C LEU A 193 -15.40 -13.66 16.83
N LEU A 194 -15.96 -13.63 15.63
CA LEU A 194 -17.27 -14.25 15.35
C LEU A 194 -17.26 -15.76 15.58
N LYS A 195 -16.18 -16.48 15.20
CA LYS A 195 -16.04 -17.91 15.48
C LYS A 195 -16.03 -18.20 16.98
N ASN A 196 -15.27 -17.41 17.75
CA ASN A 196 -15.22 -17.56 19.21
C ASN A 196 -16.60 -17.29 19.85
N MET A 197 -17.33 -16.30 19.35
CA MET A 197 -18.70 -16.02 19.82
C MET A 197 -19.65 -17.19 19.54
N ILE A 198 -19.57 -17.79 18.34
CA ILE A 198 -20.32 -19.00 17.98
C ILE A 198 -19.98 -20.16 18.92
N GLU A 199 -18.70 -20.40 19.17
CA GLU A 199 -18.24 -21.49 20.05
C GLU A 199 -18.73 -21.32 21.50
N ILE A 200 -18.72 -20.09 22.01
CA ILE A 200 -19.27 -19.75 23.34
C ILE A 200 -20.78 -20.01 23.38
N ASP A 201 -21.54 -19.54 22.38
CA ASP A 201 -22.99 -19.77 22.32
C ASP A 201 -23.32 -21.27 22.24
N GLU A 202 -22.60 -22.04 21.42
CA GLU A 202 -22.79 -23.49 21.31
C GLU A 202 -22.48 -24.23 22.62
N LYS A 203 -21.47 -23.76 23.35
CA LYS A 203 -21.04 -24.40 24.60
C LYS A 203 -21.96 -24.09 25.78
N TYR A 204 -22.51 -22.88 25.84
CA TYR A 204 -23.23 -22.40 27.03
C TYR A 204 -24.73 -22.16 26.80
N GLY A 205 -25.21 -22.22 25.55
CA GLY A 205 -26.62 -21.95 25.20
C GLY A 205 -27.06 -20.50 25.44
N GLU A 206 -26.11 -19.64 25.80
CA GLU A 206 -26.28 -18.23 26.07
C GLU A 206 -25.12 -17.50 25.39
N MET A 207 -25.41 -16.81 24.29
CA MET A 207 -24.47 -15.86 23.71
C MET A 207 -24.22 -14.74 24.73
N PHE A 208 -23.14 -14.87 25.49
CA PHE A 208 -22.66 -13.83 26.38
C PHE A 208 -22.12 -12.68 25.52
N ILE A 209 -22.99 -11.73 25.17
CA ILE A 209 -22.54 -10.41 24.72
C ILE A 209 -22.00 -9.74 25.99
N PRO A 210 -20.69 -9.44 26.10
CA PRO A 210 -20.16 -8.76 27.27
C PRO A 210 -20.83 -7.38 27.34
N TYR A 211 -21.80 -7.27 28.24
CA TYR A 211 -22.61 -6.09 28.47
C TYR A 211 -21.81 -5.07 29.28
N ASP A 212 -20.76 -4.51 28.69
CA ASP A 212 -20.01 -3.39 29.26
C ASP A 212 -20.34 -2.11 28.47
N SER A 213 -21.61 -1.68 28.54
CA SER A 213 -22.03 -0.33 28.16
C SER A 213 -22.72 0.34 29.36
N TYR A 214 -21.92 0.82 30.31
CA TYR A 214 -22.36 1.57 31.48
C TYR A 214 -22.84 3.01 31.15
N ILE A 215 -23.40 3.27 29.95
CA ILE A 215 -23.74 4.66 29.53
C ILE A 215 -25.17 4.85 28.99
N TYR A 216 -26.02 3.82 28.88
CA TYR A 216 -27.42 4.05 28.49
C TYR A 216 -28.43 3.34 29.41
N GLU A 217 -28.65 3.95 30.58
CA GLU A 217 -29.93 3.80 31.28
C GLU A 217 -31.03 4.52 30.50
N ARG A 218 -31.80 3.77 29.71
CA ARG A 218 -33.27 3.84 29.58
C ARG A 218 -33.71 2.92 28.43
N HIS A 219 -34.63 2.01 28.74
CA HIS A 219 -35.25 0.99 27.88
C HIS A 219 -34.59 -0.39 27.86
N ILE A 220 -34.69 -1.10 28.98
CA ILE A 220 -34.43 -2.54 29.08
C ILE A 220 -35.68 -3.31 28.63
N HIS A 221 -35.63 -3.95 27.47
CA HIS A 221 -36.44 -5.13 27.19
C HIS A 221 -35.57 -6.38 27.35
N ARG A 222 -35.94 -7.26 28.28
CA ARG A 222 -35.29 -8.58 28.45
C ARG A 222 -35.33 -9.37 27.13
N PRO A 223 -34.23 -10.00 26.69
CA PRO A 223 -34.25 -10.85 25.51
C PRO A 223 -35.06 -12.13 25.78
N ARG A 224 -36.10 -12.38 24.97
CA ARG A 224 -36.84 -13.65 24.93
C ARG A 224 -36.18 -14.58 23.90
N LYS A 225 -35.62 -15.71 24.36
CA LYS A 225 -35.34 -17.04 23.72
C LYS A 225 -35.10 -17.22 22.20
N LYS A 226 -34.95 -16.19 21.38
CA LYS A 226 -34.50 -16.28 19.98
C LYS A 226 -33.41 -15.25 19.75
N THR A 227 -32.16 -15.69 19.91
CA THR A 227 -30.94 -14.88 19.83
C THR A 227 -30.70 -14.43 18.39
N GLY A 228 -31.05 -13.18 18.10
CA GLY A 228 -30.52 -12.42 16.97
C GLY A 228 -29.52 -11.40 17.50
N ILE A 229 -28.39 -11.21 16.83
CA ILE A 229 -27.53 -10.05 17.07
C ILE A 229 -28.17 -8.88 16.33
N GLN A 230 -28.54 -7.84 17.06
CA GLN A 230 -29.15 -6.65 16.49
C GLN A 230 -28.04 -5.65 16.16
N LEU A 231 -27.79 -5.45 14.86
CA LEU A 231 -26.79 -4.51 14.39
C LEU A 231 -27.39 -3.11 14.33
N TRP A 232 -26.98 -2.24 15.24
CA TRP A 232 -27.29 -0.81 15.18
C TRP A 232 -26.16 -0.10 14.43
N ILE A 233 -26.34 0.17 13.14
CA ILE A 233 -25.37 0.98 12.38
C ILE A 233 -25.54 2.44 12.79
N TYR A 234 -24.57 3.00 13.50
CA TYR A 234 -24.67 4.37 13.99
C TYR A 234 -24.16 5.39 12.97
N LYS A 235 -24.99 6.40 12.76
CA LYS A 235 -24.48 7.76 12.58
C LYS A 235 -25.15 8.63 13.63
N GLN A 236 -24.44 8.82 14.75
CA GLN A 236 -24.92 9.43 15.99
C GLN A 236 -25.78 10.68 15.75
N ASN A 237 -26.87 10.75 16.50
CA ASN A 237 -27.45 12.02 16.93
C ASN A 237 -26.95 12.26 18.36
N VAL A 238 -26.68 13.51 18.69
CA VAL A 238 -26.92 14.01 20.03
C VAL A 238 -28.15 14.91 19.94
N ASP A 239 -29.10 14.59 20.82
CA ASP A 239 -30.18 15.35 21.43
C ASP A 239 -31.30 16.02 20.62
N GLU A 240 -32.45 15.96 21.27
CA GLU A 240 -33.71 16.67 21.03
C GLU A 240 -33.59 18.20 21.23
N ASN A 241 -32.37 18.71 21.46
CA ASN A 241 -32.03 20.15 21.62
C ASN A 241 -31.07 20.68 20.54
N ILE A 242 -31.31 20.31 19.28
CA ILE A 242 -30.58 20.87 18.12
C ILE A 242 -30.61 22.41 18.10
N GLU A 243 -31.67 23.03 18.63
CA GLU A 243 -31.73 24.49 18.73
C GLU A 243 -30.75 25.07 19.75
N GLU A 244 -30.54 24.46 20.91
CA GLU A 244 -29.56 24.95 21.90
C GLU A 244 -28.12 24.81 21.39
N THR A 245 -27.77 23.71 20.73
CA THR A 245 -26.40 23.49 20.24
C THR A 245 -26.05 24.30 18.99
N LEU A 246 -27.01 24.51 18.08
CA LEU A 246 -26.77 25.31 16.87
C LEU A 246 -26.60 26.80 17.17
N GLN A 247 -27.23 27.29 18.25
CA GLN A 247 -27.09 28.67 18.72
C GLN A 247 -25.65 29.05 19.12
N PHE A 248 -24.74 28.10 19.36
CA PHE A 248 -23.35 28.42 19.75
C PHE A 248 -22.40 28.65 18.58
N THR A 249 -22.80 28.35 17.35
CA THR A 249 -21.93 28.58 16.17
C THR A 249 -22.20 29.96 15.58
N SER A 250 -21.15 30.78 15.42
CA SER A 250 -21.27 32.12 14.80
C SER A 250 -21.88 32.07 13.40
N TYR A 251 -21.64 30.97 12.67
CA TYR A 251 -22.24 30.70 11.37
C TYR A 251 -23.77 30.59 11.43
N TYR A 252 -24.31 29.74 12.31
CA TYR A 252 -25.77 29.55 12.39
C TYR A 252 -26.49 30.79 12.94
N LYS A 253 -25.84 31.61 13.78
CA LYS A 253 -26.42 32.88 14.26
C LYS A 253 -26.75 33.85 13.12
N ASN A 254 -25.90 33.88 12.09
CA ASN A 254 -26.00 34.82 10.97
C ASN A 254 -26.90 34.35 9.83
N LEU A 255 -27.42 33.11 9.87
CA LEU A 255 -28.34 32.59 8.86
C LEU A 255 -29.76 33.19 9.03
N THR A 256 -30.44 33.43 7.91
CA THR A 256 -31.87 33.81 7.93
C THR A 256 -32.74 32.66 8.44
N VAL A 257 -34.00 32.96 8.75
CA VAL A 257 -34.97 31.94 9.20
C VAL A 257 -35.20 30.89 8.10
N GLU A 258 -35.32 31.31 6.84
CA GLU A 258 -35.49 30.35 5.73
C GLU A 258 -34.23 29.49 5.52
N GLU A 259 -33.03 30.07 5.63
CA GLU A 259 -31.76 29.34 5.50
C GLU A 259 -31.57 28.33 6.63
N LYS A 260 -31.99 28.67 7.85
CA LYS A 260 -32.00 27.74 8.99
C LYS A 260 -32.93 26.56 8.74
N GLU A 261 -34.12 26.81 8.22
CA GLU A 261 -35.09 25.75 7.89
C GLU A 261 -34.64 24.88 6.70
N GLU A 262 -34.02 25.46 5.68
CA GLU A 262 -33.43 24.69 4.58
C GLU A 262 -32.22 23.87 5.04
N TYR A 263 -31.38 24.43 5.91
CA TYR A 263 -30.26 23.72 6.54
C TYR A 263 -30.74 22.54 7.39
N LYS A 264 -31.83 22.72 8.17
CA LYS A 264 -32.52 21.64 8.89
C LYS A 264 -33.01 20.55 7.92
N LYS A 265 -33.72 20.92 6.85
CA LYS A 265 -34.26 19.97 5.84
C LYS A 265 -33.17 19.20 5.08
N ARG A 266 -32.07 19.86 4.67
CA ARG A 266 -30.91 19.20 4.02
C ARG A 266 -30.24 18.20 4.95
N ARG A 267 -30.29 18.42 6.26
CA ARG A 267 -29.75 17.50 7.28
C ARG A 267 -30.73 16.37 7.60
N TYR A 268 -32.03 16.64 7.60
CA TYR A 268 -33.10 15.68 7.89
C TYR A 268 -33.28 14.62 6.80
N ARG A 269 -33.13 15.00 5.51
CA ARG A 269 -33.24 14.09 4.35
C ARG A 269 -32.17 12.97 4.28
N ARG A 270 -31.29 12.83 5.27
CA ARG A 270 -30.19 11.85 5.29
C ARG A 270 -30.37 10.69 6.28
N LYS A 271 -31.51 10.52 6.94
CA LYS A 271 -31.67 9.49 8.00
C LYS A 271 -33.02 8.77 7.98
N ASN A 272 -33.18 7.79 7.09
CA ASN A 272 -34.15 6.70 7.24
C ASN A 272 -33.46 5.52 7.95
N ARG A 273 -34.12 4.95 8.96
CA ARG A 273 -33.59 3.85 9.80
C ARG A 273 -34.08 2.51 9.27
N TYR A 274 -33.19 1.52 9.17
CA TYR A 274 -33.55 0.12 9.09
C TYR A 274 -32.60 -0.66 10.01
N GLY A 275 -33.14 -1.37 10.99
CA GLY A 275 -32.37 -2.34 11.77
C GLY A 275 -32.28 -3.64 10.98
N ILE A 276 -31.07 -4.16 10.79
CA ILE A 276 -30.88 -5.51 10.25
C ILE A 276 -30.51 -6.40 11.43
N THR A 277 -31.42 -7.30 11.79
CA THR A 277 -31.14 -8.34 12.79
C THR A 277 -30.60 -9.55 12.07
N PHE A 278 -29.41 -10.01 12.46
CA PHE A 278 -28.85 -11.26 11.96
C PHE A 278 -29.10 -12.34 13.00
N THR A 279 -29.72 -13.45 12.60
CA THR A 279 -29.82 -14.63 13.47
C THR A 279 -28.43 -15.25 13.62
N LEU A 280 -28.17 -15.91 14.74
CA LEU A 280 -26.91 -16.64 14.94
C LEU A 280 -26.67 -17.67 13.82
N GLU A 281 -27.74 -18.33 13.36
CA GLU A 281 -27.71 -19.26 12.23
C GLU A 281 -27.30 -18.58 10.91
N TYR A 282 -27.76 -17.35 10.67
CA TYR A 282 -27.32 -16.55 9.53
C TYR A 282 -25.82 -16.19 9.65
N ILE A 283 -25.36 -15.79 10.84
CA ILE A 283 -23.95 -15.48 11.08
C ILE A 283 -23.07 -16.71 10.84
N LYS A 284 -23.49 -17.88 11.33
CA LYS A 284 -22.80 -19.17 11.08
C LYS A 284 -22.67 -19.44 9.58
N LYS A 285 -23.74 -19.23 8.83
CA LYS A 285 -23.79 -19.48 7.39
C LYS A 285 -22.99 -18.45 6.58
N GLU A 286 -23.00 -17.19 7.00
CA GLU A 286 -22.55 -16.05 6.19
C GLU A 286 -21.37 -15.28 6.81
N ILE A 287 -20.59 -15.93 7.70
CA ILE A 287 -19.48 -15.28 8.44
C ILE A 287 -18.48 -14.56 7.51
N ASP A 288 -18.19 -15.16 6.35
CA ASP A 288 -17.27 -14.64 5.36
C ASP A 288 -17.84 -13.45 4.58
N PHE A 289 -19.15 -13.45 4.35
CA PHE A 289 -19.90 -12.35 3.77
C PHE A 289 -19.94 -11.18 4.76
N LEU A 290 -20.37 -11.41 6.00
CA LEU A 290 -20.42 -10.39 7.04
C LEU A 290 -19.06 -9.73 7.26
N CYS A 291 -17.98 -10.50 7.36
CA CYS A 291 -16.64 -9.95 7.52
C CYS A 291 -16.14 -9.17 6.28
N LYS A 292 -16.70 -9.44 5.10
CA LYS A 292 -16.38 -8.72 3.85
C LYS A 292 -17.11 -7.38 3.76
N PHE A 293 -18.34 -7.32 4.27
CA PHE A 293 -19.21 -6.14 4.17
C PHE A 293 -19.08 -5.19 5.36
N LEU A 294 -18.97 -5.73 6.57
CA LEU A 294 -18.82 -4.93 7.78
C LEU A 294 -17.39 -4.39 7.86
N ASP A 295 -17.29 -3.06 7.85
CA ASP A 295 -16.02 -2.40 8.14
C ASP A 295 -15.65 -2.51 9.64
N GLU A 296 -14.50 -1.96 10.03
CA GLU A 296 -14.04 -2.08 11.42
C GLU A 296 -14.97 -1.41 12.41
N ASP A 297 -15.61 -0.31 12.01
CA ASP A 297 -16.53 0.44 12.86
C ASP A 297 -17.86 -0.33 12.94
N GLU A 298 -18.42 -0.76 11.81
CA GLU A 298 -19.68 -1.55 11.77
C GLU A 298 -19.55 -2.90 12.50
N PHE A 299 -18.36 -3.50 12.47
CA PHE A 299 -18.12 -4.73 13.22
C PHE A 299 -17.89 -4.49 14.71
N ALA A 300 -17.21 -3.41 15.09
CA ALA A 300 -17.09 -3.03 16.51
C ALA A 300 -18.48 -2.74 17.10
N GLU A 301 -19.36 -2.11 16.32
CA GLU A 301 -20.78 -1.94 16.64
C GLU A 301 -21.53 -3.29 16.69
N LEU A 302 -21.30 -4.24 15.78
CA LEU A 302 -21.90 -5.59 15.81
C LEU A 302 -21.64 -6.33 17.13
N ILE A 303 -20.47 -6.13 17.74
CA ILE A 303 -20.06 -6.84 18.95
C ILE A 303 -20.15 -5.98 20.22
N GLU A 304 -20.77 -4.80 20.15
CA GLU A 304 -20.88 -3.79 21.23
C GLU A 304 -19.52 -3.44 21.88
N GLY A 305 -18.43 -3.49 21.11
CA GLY A 305 -17.06 -3.31 21.58
C GLY A 305 -16.44 -2.00 21.12
N GLU A 306 -16.84 -0.85 21.69
CA GLU A 306 -16.34 0.48 21.28
C GLU A 306 -14.83 0.71 21.53
N VAL A 307 -14.15 -0.13 22.33
CA VAL A 307 -12.90 0.30 22.99
C VAL A 307 -11.59 -0.03 22.24
N PHE A 308 -11.57 -0.88 21.18
CA PHE A 308 -10.28 -1.44 20.69
C PHE A 308 -9.80 -1.07 19.29
N TYR A 309 -10.45 -0.20 18.52
CA TYR A 309 -10.16 -0.11 17.07
C TYR A 309 -10.04 1.28 16.43
N ARG A 310 -10.02 2.37 17.20
CA ARG A 310 -9.77 3.71 16.60
C ARG A 310 -8.29 3.97 16.40
N ASP A 311 -7.72 3.42 15.33
CA ASP A 311 -6.45 3.90 14.78
C ASP A 311 -6.61 4.28 13.28
N PHE A 312 -6.67 5.59 13.04
CA PHE A 312 -6.51 6.30 11.75
C PHE A 312 -7.56 6.05 10.62
N ARG A 313 -8.54 6.97 10.54
CA ARG A 313 -9.39 7.24 9.37
C ARG A 313 -8.75 8.36 8.53
N GLY A 314 -8.47 8.09 7.24
CA GLY A 314 -7.96 9.10 6.31
C GLY A 314 -7.24 8.58 5.06
N TYR A 315 -6.90 7.28 5.01
CA TYR A 315 -6.27 6.67 3.84
C TYR A 315 -7.25 5.75 3.12
N ASP A 316 -7.24 5.81 1.78
CA ASP A 316 -7.90 4.90 0.82
C ASP A 316 -8.20 3.53 1.48
N LYS A 317 -9.48 3.16 1.64
CA LYS A 317 -9.90 1.92 2.31
C LYS A 317 -9.20 0.69 1.70
N ASN A 318 -8.77 0.75 0.43
CA ASN A 318 -8.00 -0.31 -0.21
C ASN A 318 -6.55 -0.43 0.27
N SER A 319 -5.98 0.60 0.91
CA SER A 319 -4.58 0.63 1.37
C SER A 319 -4.31 -0.27 2.58
N ARG A 320 -5.36 -0.72 3.29
CA ARG A 320 -5.22 -1.61 4.45
C ARG A 320 -4.93 -3.05 4.04
N ASN A 321 -5.43 -3.45 2.87
CA ASN A 321 -5.31 -4.80 2.35
C ASN A 321 -3.86 -5.10 1.95
N LYS A 322 -3.41 -6.31 2.29
CA LYS A 322 -2.12 -6.87 1.90
C LYS A 322 -2.34 -7.83 0.75
N ASN A 323 -1.42 -7.87 -0.20
CA ASN A 323 -1.41 -8.87 -1.26
C ASN A 323 -0.83 -10.18 -0.70
N LYS A 324 -1.54 -11.29 -0.88
CA LYS A 324 -1.07 -12.65 -0.60
C LYS A 324 -1.21 -13.47 -1.88
N ILE A 325 -0.13 -14.14 -2.29
CA ILE A 325 -0.09 -14.89 -3.54
C ILE A 325 -0.40 -16.35 -3.22
N LEU A 326 -1.42 -16.89 -3.89
CA LEU A 326 -1.99 -18.19 -3.55
C LEU A 326 -1.37 -19.35 -4.33
N PHE A 327 -0.62 -19.04 -5.38
CA PHE A 327 0.08 -20.03 -6.21
C PHE A 327 1.59 -20.09 -5.97
N ALA A 328 2.06 -19.44 -4.90
CA ALA A 328 3.48 -19.44 -4.54
C ALA A 328 3.83 -20.75 -3.82
N ASP A 329 4.80 -21.48 -4.34
CA ASP A 329 5.34 -22.67 -3.69
C ASP A 329 6.22 -22.22 -2.51
N SER A 330 5.88 -22.67 -1.31
CA SER A 330 6.65 -22.40 -0.09
C SER A 330 7.91 -23.25 0.06
N ASN A 331 7.99 -24.33 -0.72
CA ASN A 331 9.03 -25.35 -0.55
C ASN A 331 10.31 -24.95 -1.28
N ASP A 332 11.45 -25.40 -0.74
CA ASP A 332 12.81 -25.16 -1.26
C ASP A 332 13.11 -25.97 -2.54
N THR A 333 12.09 -26.16 -3.38
CA THR A 333 12.20 -26.90 -4.64
C THR A 333 13.15 -26.20 -5.60
N GLU A 334 13.77 -26.96 -6.49
CA GLU A 334 14.58 -26.41 -7.57
C GLU A 334 13.79 -25.36 -8.36
N GLY A 335 14.44 -24.25 -8.66
CA GLY A 335 13.79 -23.07 -9.20
C GLY A 335 14.83 -22.11 -9.78
N LYS A 336 14.37 -21.28 -10.71
CA LYS A 336 15.21 -20.29 -11.36
C LYS A 336 15.43 -19.11 -10.43
N VAL A 337 16.69 -18.71 -10.26
CA VAL A 337 17.07 -17.50 -9.53
C VAL A 337 16.78 -16.28 -10.42
N ILE A 338 16.01 -15.35 -9.89
CA ILE A 338 15.57 -14.12 -10.56
C ILE A 338 16.27 -12.93 -9.92
N ASP A 339 17.04 -12.20 -10.72
CA ASP A 339 17.56 -10.88 -10.36
C ASP A 339 16.41 -9.86 -10.29
N VAL A 340 16.09 -9.40 -9.08
CA VAL A 340 14.98 -8.45 -8.86
C VAL A 340 15.36 -7.02 -9.24
N ASP A 341 16.64 -6.68 -9.31
CA ASP A 341 17.11 -5.37 -9.77
C ASP A 341 16.84 -5.18 -11.28
N ASN A 342 16.54 -6.28 -11.98
CA ASN A 342 16.27 -6.35 -13.41
C ASN A 342 15.03 -7.19 -13.78
N ILE A 343 13.98 -7.08 -12.97
CA ILE A 343 12.77 -7.92 -13.06
C ILE A 343 12.12 -7.96 -14.45
N VAL A 344 12.15 -6.85 -15.20
CA VAL A 344 11.61 -6.78 -16.58
C VAL A 344 12.36 -7.70 -17.52
N ASN A 345 13.69 -7.71 -17.45
CA ASN A 345 14.52 -8.54 -18.31
C ASN A 345 14.41 -10.01 -17.92
N GLU A 346 14.37 -10.32 -16.63
CA GLU A 346 14.15 -11.68 -16.16
C GLU A 346 12.78 -12.22 -16.60
N TYR A 347 11.71 -11.41 -16.49
CA TYR A 347 10.41 -11.77 -17.05
C TYR A 347 10.51 -12.09 -18.55
N ASN A 348 11.15 -11.21 -19.34
CA ASN A 348 11.26 -11.41 -20.79
C ASN A 348 12.07 -12.68 -21.15
N LYS A 349 13.13 -12.99 -20.39
CA LYS A 349 13.92 -14.22 -20.57
C LYS A 349 13.10 -15.49 -20.34
N ILE A 350 12.12 -15.45 -19.42
CA ILE A 350 11.33 -16.62 -19.05
C ILE A 350 10.11 -16.79 -19.96
N PHE A 351 9.39 -15.70 -20.24
CA PHE A 351 8.01 -15.78 -20.74
C PHE A 351 7.84 -15.37 -22.20
N LYS A 352 8.85 -14.78 -22.84
CA LYS A 352 8.68 -14.22 -24.19
C LYS A 352 9.34 -15.00 -25.32
N ASP A 353 10.08 -16.08 -25.03
CA ASP A 353 10.96 -16.76 -26.01
C ASP A 353 11.77 -15.82 -26.90
N LYS A 354 11.93 -14.57 -26.45
CA LYS A 354 12.69 -13.55 -27.14
C LYS A 354 14.13 -13.89 -26.81
N LYS A 355 14.66 -14.83 -27.60
CA LYS A 355 16.08 -15.15 -27.59
C LYS A 355 16.81 -13.83 -27.64
N ILE A 356 17.65 -13.60 -26.63
CA ILE A 356 18.66 -12.54 -26.69
C ILE A 356 19.43 -12.81 -27.97
N ASN A 357 19.20 -11.98 -28.98
CA ASN A 357 19.68 -12.17 -30.35
C ASN A 357 20.71 -11.09 -30.74
N GLY A 358 21.31 -10.47 -29.73
CA GLY A 358 22.49 -9.64 -29.92
C GLY A 358 23.06 -9.07 -28.64
N LYS A 359 24.28 -8.55 -28.77
CA LYS A 359 24.91 -7.65 -27.81
C LYS A 359 24.86 -6.24 -28.38
N CYS A 360 24.67 -5.24 -27.53
CA CYS A 360 24.78 -3.85 -27.92
C CYS A 360 26.21 -3.55 -28.39
N GLY A 361 26.35 -2.99 -29.58
CA GLY A 361 27.66 -2.67 -30.17
C GLY A 361 28.44 -1.56 -29.46
N SER A 362 27.91 -0.99 -28.37
CA SER A 362 28.58 0.06 -27.59
C SER A 362 28.89 -0.38 -26.16
N CYS A 363 27.89 -0.82 -25.37
CA CYS A 363 28.10 -1.31 -23.98
C CYS A 363 28.50 -2.79 -23.89
N GLY A 364 28.32 -3.59 -24.96
CA GLY A 364 28.43 -5.05 -24.89
C GLY A 364 27.28 -5.76 -24.17
N CYS A 365 26.36 -5.01 -23.55
CA CYS A 365 25.22 -5.54 -22.82
C CYS A 365 24.22 -6.28 -23.73
N GLU A 366 23.63 -7.35 -23.22
CA GLU A 366 22.68 -8.20 -23.96
C GLU A 366 21.40 -7.44 -24.32
N ILE A 367 20.97 -7.55 -25.58
CA ILE A 367 19.77 -6.86 -26.08
C ILE A 367 18.83 -7.84 -26.81
N ILE A 368 17.54 -7.61 -26.62
CA ILE A 368 16.50 -8.20 -27.45
C ILE A 368 16.30 -7.28 -28.66
N LYS A 369 16.80 -7.70 -29.83
CA LYS A 369 16.59 -6.97 -31.08
C LYS A 369 15.15 -7.15 -31.53
N ASN A 370 14.43 -6.04 -31.67
CA ASN A 370 13.13 -6.02 -32.35
C ASN A 370 13.26 -6.02 -33.88
N SER A 371 14.46 -5.76 -34.40
CA SER A 371 14.79 -5.85 -35.82
C SER A 371 16.29 -6.08 -36.03
N ASN A 372 16.69 -6.65 -37.17
CA ASN A 372 18.09 -6.84 -37.52
C ASN A 372 18.90 -5.53 -37.56
N ARG A 373 18.23 -4.38 -37.70
CA ARG A 373 18.86 -3.05 -37.69
C ARG A 373 19.19 -2.53 -36.29
N GLN A 374 18.64 -3.14 -35.23
CA GLN A 374 18.89 -2.70 -33.86
C GLN A 374 20.29 -3.14 -33.40
N LYS A 375 21.25 -2.21 -33.45
CA LYS A 375 22.65 -2.44 -33.05
C LYS A 375 22.96 -2.11 -31.59
N TYR A 376 22.13 -1.30 -30.93
CA TYR A 376 22.42 -0.74 -29.60
C TYR A 376 21.26 -0.97 -28.62
N CYS A 377 21.58 -1.05 -27.32
CA CYS A 377 20.59 -0.97 -26.24
C CYS A 377 19.94 0.41 -26.21
N ASP A 378 18.79 0.56 -25.55
CA ASP A 378 18.05 1.83 -25.56
C ASP A 378 18.85 3.00 -24.98
N GLU A 379 19.68 2.75 -23.97
CA GLU A 379 20.57 3.76 -23.40
C GLU A 379 21.64 4.22 -24.39
N CYS A 380 22.37 3.27 -24.98
CA CYS A 380 23.42 3.56 -25.97
C CYS A 380 22.82 4.20 -27.23
N LYS A 381 21.67 3.72 -27.69
CA LYS A 381 20.92 4.29 -28.81
C LYS A 381 20.58 5.76 -28.55
N LYS A 382 20.11 6.10 -27.34
CA LYS A 382 19.82 7.49 -26.96
C LYS A 382 21.08 8.36 -26.94
N LYS A 383 22.20 7.83 -26.43
CA LYS A 383 23.50 8.51 -26.39
C LYS A 383 24.02 8.82 -27.80
N ILE A 384 24.07 7.81 -28.66
CA ILE A 384 24.53 7.93 -30.06
C ILE A 384 23.63 8.89 -30.85
N LYS A 385 22.30 8.81 -30.66
CA LYS A 385 21.37 9.75 -31.31
C LYS A 385 21.65 11.20 -30.89
N ASN A 386 21.93 11.46 -29.62
CA ASN A 386 22.26 12.81 -29.14
C ASN A 386 23.58 13.32 -29.73
N GLU A 387 24.59 12.46 -29.86
CA GLU A 387 25.87 12.80 -30.49
C GLU A 387 25.70 13.12 -31.99
N GLN A 388 24.92 12.31 -32.70
CA GLN A 388 24.58 12.55 -34.11
C GLN A 388 23.83 13.87 -34.31
N VAL A 389 22.85 14.18 -33.44
CA VAL A 389 22.12 15.46 -33.49
C VAL A 389 23.07 16.63 -33.25
N LYS A 390 23.98 16.54 -32.27
CA LYS A 390 24.99 17.58 -32.02
C LYS A 390 25.93 17.78 -33.22
N ALA A 391 26.40 16.70 -33.83
CA ALA A 391 27.26 16.75 -35.01
C ALA A 391 26.55 17.40 -36.21
N ASN A 392 25.27 17.04 -36.45
CA ASN A 392 24.48 17.63 -37.52
C ASN A 392 24.23 19.12 -37.30
N MET A 393 23.90 19.53 -36.06
CA MET A 393 23.74 20.95 -35.72
C MET A 393 25.04 21.74 -35.90
N LYS A 394 26.19 21.13 -35.61
CA LYS A 394 27.50 21.76 -35.86
C LYS A 394 27.72 21.96 -37.37
N ARG A 395 27.53 20.92 -38.18
CA ARG A 395 27.64 21.00 -39.65
C ARG A 395 26.70 22.05 -40.25
N MET A 396 25.46 22.12 -39.78
CA MET A 396 24.49 23.13 -40.23
C MET A 396 24.95 24.57 -39.95
N ARG A 397 25.63 24.81 -38.81
CA ARG A 397 26.18 26.13 -38.48
C ARG A 397 27.39 26.47 -39.35
N GLU A 398 28.26 25.50 -39.58
CA GLU A 398 29.42 25.66 -40.47
C GLU A 398 28.97 25.97 -41.90
N MET A 399 27.98 25.25 -42.44
CA MET A 399 27.44 25.52 -43.78
C MET A 399 26.82 26.91 -43.90
N LYS A 400 26.16 27.42 -42.86
CA LYS A 400 25.60 28.78 -42.87
C LYS A 400 26.69 29.86 -42.92
N ASN A 401 27.84 29.62 -42.30
CA ASN A 401 28.95 30.56 -42.28
C ASN A 401 29.74 30.60 -43.60
N VAL A 402 29.56 29.63 -44.50
CA VAL A 402 30.24 29.58 -45.81
C VAL A 402 29.43 30.34 -46.89
N ILE A 403 28.15 30.64 -46.63
CA ILE A 403 27.24 31.29 -47.60
C ILE A 403 27.20 32.83 -47.40
N HIS A 404 27.89 33.34 -46.38
CA HIS A 404 28.14 34.77 -46.17
C HIS A 404 29.62 35.06 -46.44
#